data_AF-A0A2P8CVT0-F1
#
_entry.id   AF-A0A2P8CVT0-F1
#
_cell.length_a   1.000
_cell.length_b   1.000
_cell.length_c   1.000
_cell.angle_alpha   90.00
_cell.angle_beta   90.00
_cell.angle_gamma   90.00
#
_symmetry.space_group_name_H-M   'P 1'
#
loop_
_entity.id
_entity.type
_entity.pdbx_description
1 polymer ?
#
loop_
_entity_poly.entity_id
_entity_poly.type
_entity_poly.pdbx_seq_one_letter_code
_entity_poly.pdbx_strand_id
1 'polypeptide(L)'
;MHVLTSFGIEKITSSRNEWLSNPAAFVIIVESLDKEKVYGGARIHVAGGSQPLPLEDATGLMDPRVHELVYREGLYGTGEGCGLWNSREIAGYGIGSIFLSRAGVAIAQQLKLRSLFALCAPYTVKLAENIGYRIEKRLGNNGTFYYPKIDLLATSMIYEDLDGLSTAAEEDRKSILYLRNNLNTVRCEILRKKEIVIHYELEIPNLDRWSLPDTINTMQQNYRQRRLPAIHLWTPCAAI
;
A
#
# COMPACT_ATOMS: atom_id res chain seq x y z
N MET A 1 14.95 -8.75 -8.19
CA MET A 1 14.58 -8.27 -6.84
C MET A 1 15.85 -8.30 -5.97
N HIS A 2 16.65 -7.22 -5.94
CA HIS A 2 17.99 -7.21 -5.30
C HIS A 2 18.16 -6.24 -4.11
N VAL A 3 17.13 -5.46 -3.78
CA VAL A 3 17.22 -4.41 -2.73
C VAL A 3 17.17 -5.00 -1.31
N LEU A 4 16.41 -6.07 -1.10
CA LEU A 4 16.22 -6.68 0.23
C LEU A 4 17.33 -7.67 0.59
N THR A 5 17.90 -8.33 -0.43
CA THR A 5 19.09 -9.18 -0.29
C THR A 5 20.30 -8.42 0.24
N SER A 6 20.45 -7.12 -0.08
CA SER A 6 21.54 -6.31 0.50
C SER A 6 21.38 -6.03 1.99
N PHE A 7 20.22 -6.31 2.58
CA PHE A 7 19.99 -6.28 4.03
C PHE A 7 19.91 -7.70 4.63
N GLY A 8 20.33 -8.74 3.89
CA GLY A 8 20.30 -10.14 4.34
C GLY A 8 18.90 -10.71 4.52
N ILE A 9 17.89 -10.17 3.82
CA ILE A 9 16.51 -10.64 3.87
C ILE A 9 16.23 -11.43 2.59
N GLU A 10 16.14 -12.76 2.72
CA GLU A 10 16.04 -13.68 1.57
C GLU A 10 14.59 -14.12 1.23
N LYS A 11 13.67 -14.08 2.20
CA LYS A 11 12.27 -14.49 2.02
C LYS A 11 11.34 -13.49 2.69
N ILE A 12 10.70 -12.65 1.89
CA ILE A 12 9.58 -11.83 2.35
C ILE A 12 8.30 -12.45 1.76
N THR A 13 7.36 -12.83 2.61
CA THR A 13 6.08 -13.41 2.17
C THR A 13 5.30 -12.46 1.25
N SER A 14 5.41 -11.14 1.46
CA SER A 14 4.77 -10.11 0.63
C SER A 14 5.42 -9.85 -0.73
N SER A 15 6.52 -10.53 -1.06
CA SER A 15 7.23 -10.38 -2.34
C SER A 15 6.91 -11.48 -3.35
N ARG A 16 5.92 -12.35 -3.10
CA ARG A 16 5.44 -13.34 -4.07
C ARG A 16 4.84 -12.65 -5.28
N ASN A 17 4.95 -13.23 -6.47
CA ASN A 17 4.48 -12.60 -7.72
C ASN A 17 2.96 -12.71 -7.96
N GLU A 18 2.22 -13.40 -7.09
CA GLU A 18 0.78 -13.67 -7.25
C GLU A 18 -0.08 -12.39 -7.30
N TRP A 19 0.41 -11.27 -6.75
CA TRP A 19 -0.27 -9.98 -6.84
C TRP A 19 -0.31 -9.42 -8.27
N LEU A 20 0.53 -9.91 -9.19
CA LEU A 20 0.52 -9.47 -10.60
C LEU A 20 -0.81 -9.77 -11.29
N SER A 21 -1.53 -10.80 -10.84
CA SER A 21 -2.86 -11.16 -11.33
C SER A 21 -3.99 -10.65 -10.43
N ASN A 22 -3.68 -9.85 -9.40
CA ASN A 22 -4.69 -9.34 -8.48
C ASN A 22 -5.41 -8.14 -9.11
N PRO A 23 -6.74 -8.21 -9.34
CA PRO A 23 -7.50 -7.11 -9.94
C PRO A 23 -7.56 -5.87 -9.03
N ALA A 24 -7.20 -6.00 -7.75
CA ALA A 24 -7.19 -4.94 -6.75
C ALA A 24 -5.76 -4.37 -6.51
N ALA A 25 -4.78 -4.71 -7.35
CA ALA A 25 -3.41 -4.19 -7.27
C ALA A 25 -3.12 -3.18 -8.38
N PHE A 26 -2.89 -1.92 -8.00
CA PHE A 26 -2.59 -0.82 -8.92
C PHE A 26 -1.13 -0.41 -8.76
N VAL A 27 -0.34 -0.55 -9.82
CA VAL A 27 1.11 -0.28 -9.80
C VAL A 27 1.41 1.04 -10.47
N ILE A 28 2.21 1.87 -9.80
CA ILE A 28 2.82 3.05 -10.38
C ILE A 28 4.30 2.73 -10.57
N ILE A 29 4.82 2.96 -11.77
CA ILE A 29 6.24 2.87 -12.06
C ILE A 29 6.80 4.25 -12.40
N VAL A 30 8.09 4.43 -12.17
CA VAL A 30 8.85 5.56 -12.71
C VAL A 30 9.81 4.98 -13.72
N GLU A 31 9.73 5.44 -14.96
CA GLU A 31 10.57 4.97 -16.06
C GLU A 31 11.19 6.12 -16.85
N SER A 32 12.20 5.82 -17.66
CA SER A 32 12.74 6.75 -18.65
C SER A 32 11.68 7.09 -19.71
N LEU A 33 11.78 8.25 -20.34
CA LEU A 33 10.82 8.70 -21.36
C LEU A 33 10.76 7.75 -22.59
N ASP A 34 11.86 7.07 -22.88
CA ASP A 34 11.94 6.03 -23.92
C ASP A 34 11.42 4.66 -23.47
N LYS A 35 11.01 4.53 -22.20
CA LYS A 35 10.50 3.29 -21.56
C LYS A 35 11.50 2.14 -21.53
N GLU A 36 12.80 2.41 -21.73
CA GLU A 36 13.84 1.38 -21.68
C GLU A 36 14.26 1.01 -20.26
N LYS A 37 14.05 1.89 -19.28
CA LYS A 37 14.51 1.72 -17.89
C LYS A 37 13.45 2.05 -16.87
N VAL A 38 13.27 1.16 -15.90
CA VAL A 38 12.45 1.42 -14.70
C VAL A 38 13.34 1.87 -13.54
N TYR A 39 13.09 3.09 -13.06
CA TYR A 39 13.79 3.71 -11.95
C TYR A 39 13.12 3.48 -10.60
N GLY A 40 11.86 3.11 -10.54
CA GLY A 40 11.20 2.84 -9.26
C GLY A 40 9.76 2.43 -9.42
N GLY A 41 9.10 2.18 -8.30
CA GLY A 41 7.68 1.90 -8.30
C GLY A 41 7.06 1.89 -6.91
N ALA A 42 5.74 1.93 -6.90
CA ALA A 42 4.88 1.79 -5.73
C ALA A 42 3.62 1.02 -6.13
N ARG A 43 2.89 0.50 -5.16
CA ARG A 43 1.63 -0.20 -5.36
C ARG A 43 0.58 0.29 -4.38
N ILE A 44 -0.60 0.61 -4.89
CA ILE A 44 -1.82 0.70 -4.08
C ILE A 44 -2.53 -0.64 -4.20
N HIS A 45 -2.58 -1.39 -3.10
CA HIS A 45 -3.27 -2.68 -3.03
C HIS A 45 -4.58 -2.47 -2.28
N VAL A 46 -5.72 -2.57 -2.97
CA VAL A 46 -7.06 -2.41 -2.38
C VAL A 46 -7.46 -3.69 -1.64
N ALA A 47 -8.05 -3.54 -0.46
CA ALA A 47 -8.53 -4.67 0.33
C ALA A 47 -9.72 -5.35 -0.37
N GLY A 48 -9.74 -6.69 -0.37
CA GLY A 48 -10.81 -7.48 -0.99
C GLY A 48 -10.48 -8.05 -2.38
N GLY A 49 -9.23 -7.89 -2.83
CA GLY A 49 -8.71 -8.60 -4.00
C GLY A 49 -8.50 -10.10 -3.76
N SER A 50 -7.77 -10.74 -4.68
CA SER A 50 -7.45 -12.18 -4.60
C SER A 50 -6.48 -12.53 -3.47
N GLN A 51 -5.68 -11.56 -3.01
CA GLN A 51 -4.75 -11.69 -1.89
C GLN A 51 -5.11 -10.69 -0.80
N PRO A 52 -4.80 -10.99 0.48
CA PRO A 52 -4.90 -10.02 1.56
C PRO A 52 -3.89 -8.88 1.38
N LEU A 53 -4.03 -7.82 2.16
CA LEU A 53 -3.05 -6.73 2.17
C LEU A 53 -1.69 -7.25 2.67
N PRO A 54 -0.55 -6.75 2.14
CA PRO A 54 0.78 -7.09 2.63
C PRO A 54 0.96 -6.96 4.15
N LEU A 55 0.31 -5.98 4.79
CA LEU A 55 0.26 -5.83 6.24
C LEU A 55 -0.38 -7.06 6.92
N GLU A 56 -1.50 -7.55 6.40
CA GLU A 56 -2.18 -8.74 6.92
C GLU A 56 -1.26 -9.97 6.83
N ASP A 57 -0.61 -10.19 5.69
CA ASP A 57 0.32 -11.30 5.49
C ASP A 57 1.57 -11.18 6.37
N ALA A 58 2.05 -9.97 6.61
CA ALA A 58 3.27 -9.70 7.36
C ALA A 58 3.07 -9.85 8.87
N THR A 59 1.95 -9.34 9.40
CA THR A 59 1.78 -9.16 10.84
C THR A 59 0.49 -9.76 11.40
N GLY A 60 -0.42 -10.29 10.58
CA GLY A 60 -1.70 -10.86 11.03
C GLY A 60 -1.55 -12.07 11.97
N LEU A 61 -0.49 -12.87 11.81
CA LEU A 61 -0.16 -13.95 12.76
C LEU A 61 0.43 -13.44 14.09
N MET A 62 1.01 -12.23 14.08
CA MET A 62 1.58 -11.59 15.28
C MET A 62 0.51 -10.85 16.08
N ASP A 63 -0.49 -10.31 15.40
CA ASP A 63 -1.63 -9.62 16.00
C ASP A 63 -2.92 -9.84 15.18
N PRO A 64 -3.84 -10.70 15.64
CA PRO A 64 -5.10 -10.97 14.95
C PRO A 64 -5.99 -9.73 14.72
N ARG A 65 -5.79 -8.65 15.50
CA ARG A 65 -6.54 -7.38 15.33
C ARG A 65 -6.28 -6.73 13.98
N VAL A 66 -5.18 -7.08 13.29
CA VAL A 66 -4.85 -6.59 11.95
C VAL A 66 -5.99 -6.92 10.96
N HIS A 67 -6.44 -8.18 10.91
CA HIS A 67 -7.50 -8.60 9.99
C HIS A 67 -8.86 -7.95 10.31
N GLU A 68 -9.16 -7.77 11.60
CA GLU A 68 -10.39 -7.10 12.02
C GLU A 68 -10.38 -5.62 11.63
N LEU A 69 -9.26 -4.94 11.85
CA LEU A 69 -9.10 -3.53 11.50
C LEU A 69 -9.19 -3.33 9.98
N VAL A 70 -8.46 -4.10 9.20
CA VAL A 70 -8.51 -4.04 7.73
C VAL A 70 -9.92 -4.31 7.21
N TYR A 71 -10.62 -5.30 7.77
CA TYR A 71 -12.01 -5.57 7.42
C TYR A 71 -12.91 -4.37 7.69
N ARG A 72 -12.82 -3.77 8.89
CA ARG A 72 -13.67 -2.63 9.28
C ARG A 72 -13.44 -1.42 8.38
N GLU A 73 -12.19 -1.06 8.11
CA GLU A 73 -11.85 0.05 7.22
C GLU A 73 -12.24 -0.28 5.76
N GLY A 74 -12.09 -1.54 5.35
CA GLY A 74 -12.44 -2.02 4.01
C GLY A 74 -13.92 -1.93 3.67
N LEU A 75 -14.82 -1.93 4.67
CA LEU A 75 -16.25 -1.69 4.45
C LEU A 75 -16.55 -0.33 3.80
N TYR A 76 -15.62 0.62 3.94
CA TYR A 76 -15.73 1.97 3.39
C TYR A 76 -14.72 2.26 2.27
N GLY A 77 -13.99 1.23 1.81
CA GLY A 77 -12.91 1.35 0.85
C GLY A 77 -11.57 1.67 1.52
N THR A 78 -10.73 0.64 1.66
CA THR A 78 -9.36 0.76 2.17
C THR A 78 -8.37 0.02 1.28
N GLY A 79 -7.10 0.31 1.46
CA GLY A 79 -6.01 -0.42 0.82
C GLY A 79 -4.70 -0.24 1.56
N GLU A 80 -3.59 -0.58 0.92
CA GLU A 80 -2.24 -0.39 1.44
C GLU A 80 -1.35 0.25 0.38
N GLY A 81 -0.67 1.33 0.75
CA GLY A 81 0.48 1.84 0.03
C GLY A 81 1.71 0.98 0.32
N CYS A 82 2.10 0.14 -0.62
CA CYS A 82 3.12 -0.89 -0.44
C CYS A 82 4.06 -1.01 -1.64
N GLY A 83 5.10 -1.84 -1.51
CA GLY A 83 6.01 -2.14 -2.63
C GLY A 83 6.76 -0.92 -3.15
N LEU A 84 7.06 0.05 -2.27
CA LEU A 84 7.79 1.27 -2.62
C LEU A 84 9.28 0.97 -2.77
N TRP A 85 9.88 1.33 -3.91
CA TRP A 85 11.31 1.20 -4.15
C TRP A 85 11.81 2.17 -5.22
N ASN A 86 13.12 2.38 -5.25
CA ASN A 86 13.81 3.09 -6.33
C ASN A 86 15.18 2.48 -6.64
N SER A 87 15.65 2.71 -7.87
CA SER A 87 16.99 2.40 -8.30
C SER A 87 17.99 3.33 -7.63
N ARG A 88 19.24 2.88 -7.56
CA ARG A 88 20.34 3.68 -7.00
C ARG A 88 20.68 4.89 -7.88
N GLU A 89 20.40 4.83 -9.18
CA GLU A 89 20.69 5.88 -10.16
C GLU A 89 19.98 7.19 -9.83
N ILE A 90 18.76 7.10 -9.27
CA ILE A 90 17.93 8.24 -8.89
C ILE A 90 17.93 8.50 -7.38
N ALA A 91 18.87 7.91 -6.64
CA ALA A 91 18.96 8.08 -5.19
C ALA A 91 19.18 9.57 -4.83
N GLY A 92 18.41 10.03 -3.84
CA GLY A 92 18.48 11.40 -3.34
C GLY A 92 17.69 12.44 -4.14
N TYR A 93 17.01 12.06 -5.24
CA TYR A 93 16.05 12.93 -5.94
C TYR A 93 14.65 12.91 -5.31
N GLY A 94 14.39 12.03 -4.34
CA GLY A 94 13.09 11.96 -3.66
C GLY A 94 11.98 11.21 -4.41
N ILE A 95 12.28 10.71 -5.61
CA ILE A 95 11.34 9.96 -6.45
C ILE A 95 10.77 8.75 -5.70
N GLY A 96 11.65 7.91 -5.16
CA GLY A 96 11.32 6.66 -4.48
C GLY A 96 10.62 6.80 -3.13
N SER A 97 10.46 8.02 -2.62
CA SER A 97 9.95 8.23 -1.27
C SER A 97 8.86 9.28 -1.24
N ILE A 98 9.13 10.48 -1.74
CA ILE A 98 8.21 11.62 -1.70
C ILE A 98 7.27 11.57 -2.89
N PHE A 99 7.80 11.60 -4.12
CA PHE A 99 6.98 11.80 -5.31
C PHE A 99 6.10 10.60 -5.66
N LEU A 100 6.64 9.37 -5.54
CA LEU A 100 5.83 8.16 -5.72
C LEU A 100 4.73 8.02 -4.65
N SER A 101 5.03 8.39 -3.41
CA SER A 101 4.01 8.34 -2.34
C SER A 101 2.92 9.39 -2.54
N ARG A 102 3.27 10.62 -2.97
CA ARG A 102 2.30 11.64 -3.39
C ARG A 102 1.42 11.14 -4.53
N ALA A 103 2.02 10.52 -5.55
CA ALA A 103 1.30 9.92 -6.67
C ALA A 103 0.36 8.79 -6.20
N GLY A 104 0.82 7.91 -5.31
CA GLY A 104 0.01 6.84 -4.71
C GLY A 104 -1.23 7.37 -3.99
N VAL A 105 -1.08 8.41 -3.17
CA VAL A 105 -2.21 9.06 -2.49
C VAL A 105 -3.11 9.83 -3.46
N ALA A 106 -2.55 10.37 -4.56
CA ALA A 106 -3.33 11.03 -5.60
C ALA A 106 -4.25 10.02 -6.33
N ILE A 107 -3.73 8.86 -6.74
CA ILE A 107 -4.54 7.84 -7.45
C ILE A 107 -5.59 7.19 -6.56
N ALA A 108 -5.38 7.17 -5.24
CA ALA A 108 -6.34 6.58 -4.30
C ALA A 108 -7.75 7.21 -4.39
N GLN A 109 -7.85 8.47 -4.82
CA GLN A 109 -9.13 9.13 -5.07
C GLN A 109 -9.89 8.52 -6.25
N GLN A 110 -9.20 8.18 -7.34
CA GLN A 110 -9.82 7.51 -8.50
C GLN A 110 -10.39 6.14 -8.09
N LEU A 111 -9.70 5.45 -7.18
CA LEU A 111 -10.10 4.17 -6.60
C LEU A 111 -11.20 4.30 -5.52
N LYS A 112 -11.61 5.52 -5.17
CA LYS A 112 -12.62 5.84 -4.15
C LYS A 112 -12.27 5.27 -2.76
N LEU A 113 -10.98 5.16 -2.46
CA LEU A 113 -10.52 4.72 -1.13
C LEU A 113 -10.64 5.87 -0.14
N ARG A 114 -11.06 5.55 1.08
CA ARG A 114 -11.11 6.51 2.20
C ARG A 114 -9.90 6.40 3.12
N SER A 115 -9.31 5.22 3.19
CA SER A 115 -8.10 5.01 3.98
C SER A 115 -7.03 4.17 3.28
N LEU A 116 -5.78 4.34 3.71
CA LEU A 116 -4.64 3.54 3.30
C LEU A 116 -3.82 3.12 4.51
N PHE A 117 -3.48 1.84 4.59
CA PHE A 117 -2.45 1.32 5.48
C PHE A 117 -1.06 1.46 4.85
N ALA A 118 -0.03 1.39 5.68
CA ALA A 118 1.35 1.16 5.25
C ALA A 118 2.14 0.49 6.38
N LEU A 119 3.16 -0.30 6.02
CA LEU A 119 4.12 -0.84 6.96
C LEU A 119 5.50 -0.19 6.71
N CYS A 120 5.90 0.68 7.62
CA CYS A 120 7.07 1.54 7.47
C CYS A 120 8.26 1.06 8.31
N ALA A 121 9.48 1.15 7.76
CA ALA A 121 10.68 1.10 8.61
C ALA A 121 10.77 2.40 9.45
N PRO A 122 11.42 2.40 10.63
CA PRO A 122 11.44 3.56 11.54
C PRO A 122 11.92 4.84 10.87
N TYR A 123 12.93 4.76 10.00
CA TYR A 123 13.49 5.90 9.28
C TYR A 123 12.57 6.48 8.19
N THR A 124 11.47 5.78 7.83
CA THR A 124 10.48 6.23 6.84
C THR A 124 9.17 6.74 7.46
N VAL A 125 8.97 6.58 8.77
CA VAL A 125 7.74 7.00 9.47
C VAL A 125 7.46 8.47 9.25
N LYS A 126 8.47 9.34 9.42
CA LYS A 126 8.28 10.79 9.28
C LYS A 126 7.87 11.21 7.87
N LEU A 127 8.37 10.51 6.86
CA LEU A 127 7.99 10.72 5.47
C LEU A 127 6.51 10.39 5.25
N ALA A 128 6.06 9.23 5.76
CA ALA A 128 4.65 8.85 5.70
C ALA A 128 3.76 9.86 6.45
N GLU A 129 4.19 10.33 7.63
CA GLU A 129 3.47 11.36 8.39
C GLU A 129 3.27 12.66 7.64
N ASN A 130 4.30 13.13 6.93
CA ASN A 130 4.23 14.35 6.12
C ASN A 130 3.18 14.22 5.01
N ILE A 131 3.01 13.01 4.46
CA ILE A 131 2.03 12.74 3.40
C ILE A 131 0.62 12.52 3.97
N GLY A 132 0.49 12.36 5.29
CA GLY A 132 -0.79 12.35 5.99
C GLY A 132 -1.05 11.12 6.86
N TYR A 133 -0.21 10.10 6.77
CA TYR A 133 -0.32 8.91 7.61
C TYR A 133 -0.11 9.22 9.09
N ARG A 134 -0.61 8.37 9.97
CA ARG A 134 -0.35 8.37 11.41
C ARG A 134 -0.04 6.96 11.87
N ILE A 135 0.71 6.84 12.96
CA ILE A 135 1.00 5.54 13.57
C ILE A 135 -0.30 4.89 14.01
N GLU A 136 -0.54 3.67 13.54
CA GLU A 136 -1.71 2.87 13.90
C GLU A 136 -1.48 2.17 15.24
N LYS A 137 -1.71 2.90 16.33
CA LYS A 137 -1.42 2.43 17.69
C LYS A 137 -2.33 1.29 18.17
N ARG A 138 -3.44 1.01 17.48
CA ARG A 138 -4.35 -0.10 17.82
C ARG A 138 -3.73 -1.47 17.51
N LEU A 139 -2.68 -1.52 16.70
CA LEU A 139 -2.01 -2.73 16.25
C LEU A 139 -0.64 -2.92 16.93
N GLY A 140 -0.20 -4.17 17.05
CA GLY A 140 1.11 -4.55 17.59
C GLY A 140 1.38 -3.96 18.97
N ASN A 141 2.64 -3.60 19.22
CA ASN A 141 3.05 -2.86 20.40
C ASN A 141 3.04 -1.36 20.10
N ASN A 142 1.90 -0.69 20.32
CA ASN A 142 1.69 0.73 20.04
C ASN A 142 2.05 1.12 18.59
N GLY A 143 1.65 0.27 17.64
CA GLY A 143 1.90 0.43 16.21
C GLY A 143 3.18 -0.22 15.70
N THR A 144 3.94 -0.94 16.54
CA THR A 144 5.20 -1.56 16.13
C THR A 144 5.17 -3.09 16.17
N PHE A 145 5.93 -3.70 15.27
CA PHE A 145 6.10 -5.14 15.10
C PHE A 145 7.58 -5.45 14.89
N TYR A 146 8.05 -6.57 15.45
CA TYR A 146 9.36 -7.11 15.09
C TYR A 146 9.23 -7.90 13.78
N TYR A 147 9.46 -7.24 12.65
CA TYR A 147 9.27 -7.77 11.30
C TYR A 147 10.26 -7.12 10.32
N PRO A 148 10.82 -7.87 9.35
CA PRO A 148 10.60 -9.30 9.08
C PRO A 148 11.43 -10.24 9.96
N LYS A 149 12.27 -9.70 10.84
CA LYS A 149 13.11 -10.44 11.78
C LYS A 149 12.99 -9.81 13.17
N ILE A 150 13.39 -10.56 14.19
CA ILE A 150 13.29 -10.11 15.59
C ILE A 150 14.12 -8.84 15.89
N ASP A 151 15.16 -8.59 15.10
CA ASP A 151 16.06 -7.43 15.20
C ASP A 151 15.61 -6.24 14.33
N LEU A 152 14.56 -6.40 13.53
CA LEU A 152 14.03 -5.35 12.66
C LEU A 152 12.66 -4.91 13.14
N LEU A 153 12.48 -3.59 13.22
CA LEU A 153 11.22 -2.99 13.64
C LEU A 153 10.46 -2.49 12.40
N ALA A 154 9.16 -2.77 12.37
CA ALA A 154 8.22 -2.24 11.40
C ALA A 154 7.11 -1.50 12.13
N THR A 155 6.69 -0.35 11.60
CA THR A 155 5.66 0.52 12.16
C THR A 155 4.43 0.49 11.26
N SER A 156 3.31 0.02 11.80
CA SER A 156 2.01 0.11 11.15
C SER A 156 1.52 1.55 11.14
N MET A 157 1.11 2.01 9.97
CA MET A 157 0.63 3.35 9.71
C MET A 157 -0.75 3.28 9.04
N ILE A 158 -1.60 4.26 9.30
CA ILE A 158 -2.88 4.44 8.62
C ILE A 158 -3.07 5.91 8.23
N TYR A 159 -3.63 6.14 7.05
CA TYR A 159 -4.14 7.42 6.61
C TYR A 159 -5.66 7.31 6.48
N GLU A 160 -6.42 7.97 7.36
CA GLU A 160 -7.90 7.86 7.43
C GLU A 160 -8.66 8.99 6.71
N ASP A 161 -7.98 10.06 6.28
CA ASP A 161 -8.58 11.23 5.63
C ASP A 161 -8.00 11.46 4.23
N LEU A 162 -8.22 10.49 3.33
CA LEU A 162 -7.77 10.63 1.93
C LEU A 162 -8.53 11.69 1.16
N ASP A 163 -9.77 12.02 1.54
CA ASP A 163 -10.57 13.02 0.83
C ASP A 163 -10.15 14.45 1.20
N GLY A 164 -10.06 14.77 2.50
CA GLY A 164 -9.75 16.11 2.99
C GLY A 164 -8.26 16.43 3.02
N LEU A 165 -7.42 15.41 3.12
CA LEU A 165 -5.97 15.51 3.27
C LEU A 165 -5.53 16.39 4.46
N SER A 166 -6.35 16.47 5.51
CA SER A 166 -6.16 17.44 6.61
C SER A 166 -4.91 17.15 7.47
N THR A 167 -4.44 15.91 7.47
CA THR A 167 -3.28 15.46 8.24
C THR A 167 -1.96 15.57 7.47
N ALA A 168 -2.01 15.82 6.16
CA ALA A 168 -0.82 16.01 5.34
C ALA A 168 -0.19 17.38 5.59
N ALA A 169 1.14 17.45 5.52
CA ALA A 169 1.86 18.71 5.52
C ALA A 169 1.43 19.57 4.33
N GLU A 170 1.41 20.89 4.50
CA GLU A 170 0.90 21.86 3.51
C GLU A 170 1.49 21.65 2.10
N GLU A 171 2.80 21.41 2.00
CA GLU A 171 3.50 21.18 0.74
C GLU A 171 3.06 19.88 0.05
N ASP A 172 2.98 18.79 0.81
CA ASP A 172 2.55 17.49 0.33
C ASP A 172 1.07 17.54 -0.08
N ARG A 173 0.22 18.14 0.76
CA ARG A 173 -1.21 18.35 0.49
C ARG A 173 -1.42 19.10 -0.82
N LYS A 174 -0.74 20.24 -1.01
CA LYS A 174 -0.82 21.03 -2.26
C LYS A 174 -0.39 20.21 -3.46
N SER A 175 0.70 19.45 -3.33
CA SER A 175 1.19 18.60 -4.42
C SER A 175 0.22 17.48 -4.77
N ILE A 176 -0.35 16.80 -3.77
CA ILE A 176 -1.34 15.73 -3.99
C ILE A 176 -2.61 16.28 -4.64
N LEU A 177 -3.13 17.41 -4.16
CA LEU A 177 -4.30 18.07 -4.75
C LEU A 177 -4.03 18.52 -6.19
N TYR A 178 -2.84 19.04 -6.47
CA TYR A 178 -2.44 19.39 -7.82
C TYR A 178 -2.47 18.16 -8.73
N LEU A 179 -1.87 17.04 -8.31
CA LEU A 179 -1.86 15.80 -9.09
C LEU A 179 -3.27 15.24 -9.31
N ARG A 180 -4.16 15.29 -8.31
CA ARG A 180 -5.57 14.89 -8.44
C ARG A 180 -6.32 15.66 -9.49
N ASN A 181 -6.06 16.97 -9.58
CA ASN A 181 -6.69 17.84 -10.57
C ASN A 181 -5.99 17.80 -11.94
N ASN A 182 -4.80 17.22 -12.03
CA ASN A 182 -3.96 17.19 -13.23
C ASN A 182 -3.29 15.82 -13.34
N LEU A 183 -4.09 14.78 -13.57
CA LEU A 183 -3.62 13.39 -13.57
C LEU A 183 -2.52 13.13 -14.62
N ASN A 184 -2.60 13.83 -15.76
CA ASN A 184 -1.62 13.77 -16.83
C ASN A 184 -0.94 15.14 -16.98
N THR A 185 0.28 15.28 -16.47
CA THR A 185 0.96 16.58 -16.38
C THR A 185 2.48 16.44 -16.35
N VAL A 186 3.20 17.49 -16.73
CA VAL A 186 4.66 17.57 -16.58
C VAL A 186 4.98 18.59 -15.47
N ARG A 187 5.87 18.22 -14.53
CA ARG A 187 6.32 19.11 -13.45
C ARG A 187 7.83 19.07 -13.30
N CYS A 188 8.42 20.22 -13.00
CA CYS A 188 9.76 20.28 -12.43
C CYS A 188 9.64 20.15 -10.90
N GLU A 189 10.07 19.01 -10.38
CA GLU A 189 10.10 18.73 -8.95
C GLU A 189 11.48 19.10 -8.38
N ILE A 190 11.49 19.81 -7.26
CA ILE A 190 12.72 20.29 -6.63
C ILE A 190 12.80 19.74 -5.21
N LEU A 191 13.88 19.01 -4.92
CA LEU A 191 14.18 18.52 -3.59
C LEU A 191 15.64 18.74 -3.25
N ARG A 192 15.91 19.45 -2.15
CA ARG A 192 17.28 19.71 -1.65
C ARG A 192 18.20 20.28 -2.75
N LYS A 193 17.70 21.25 -3.53
CA LYS A 193 18.39 21.91 -4.67
C LYS A 193 18.69 20.99 -5.86
N LYS A 194 18.14 19.78 -5.88
CA LYS A 194 18.12 18.93 -7.07
C LYS A 194 16.79 19.10 -7.76
N GLU A 195 16.85 19.26 -9.07
CA GLU A 195 15.67 19.40 -9.92
C GLU A 195 15.52 18.14 -10.76
N ILE A 196 14.28 17.73 -10.97
CA ILE A 196 13.95 16.67 -11.91
C ILE A 196 12.62 16.97 -12.60
N VAL A 197 12.58 16.79 -13.91
CA VAL A 197 11.33 16.88 -14.67
C VAL A 197 10.65 15.52 -14.65
N ILE A 198 9.42 15.47 -14.15
CA ILE A 198 8.61 14.25 -14.09
C ILE A 198 7.38 14.43 -14.97
N HIS A 199 7.18 13.46 -15.86
CA HIS A 199 5.97 13.29 -16.64
C HIS A 199 5.04 12.36 -15.85
N TYR A 200 4.01 12.93 -15.24
CA TYR A 200 2.99 12.19 -14.51
C TYR A 200 1.93 11.70 -15.50
N GLU A 201 1.72 10.39 -15.52
CA GLU A 201 0.62 9.71 -16.21
C GLU A 201 -0.13 8.89 -15.15
N LEU A 202 -1.02 9.55 -14.40
CA LEU A 202 -1.67 8.99 -13.21
C LEU A 202 -3.12 8.57 -13.44
N GLU A 203 -3.70 8.83 -14.62
CA GLU A 203 -5.02 8.33 -14.96
C GLU A 203 -4.98 6.79 -15.06
N ILE A 204 -5.82 6.11 -14.27
CA ILE A 204 -5.79 4.65 -14.21
C ILE A 204 -6.46 4.09 -15.49
N PRO A 205 -5.73 3.34 -16.33
CA PRO A 205 -6.29 2.82 -17.57
C PRO A 205 -7.33 1.73 -17.30
N ASN A 206 -8.43 1.73 -18.07
CA ASN A 206 -9.52 0.76 -17.99
C ASN A 206 -10.18 0.66 -16.59
N LEU A 207 -10.16 1.74 -15.80
CA LEU A 207 -10.75 1.76 -14.46
C LEU A 207 -12.26 1.48 -14.48
N ASP A 208 -12.94 1.75 -15.59
CA ASP A 208 -14.35 1.41 -15.84
C ASP A 208 -14.65 -0.09 -15.75
N ARG A 209 -13.62 -0.94 -15.89
CA ARG A 209 -13.72 -2.41 -15.77
C ARG A 209 -13.48 -2.92 -14.35
N TRP A 210 -13.21 -2.02 -13.41
CA TRP A 210 -12.97 -2.35 -12.01
C TRP A 210 -14.01 -1.68 -11.10
N SER A 211 -14.36 -2.35 -10.00
CA SER A 211 -15.45 -1.96 -9.13
C SER A 211 -15.05 -2.12 -7.66
N LEU A 212 -14.93 -0.99 -6.95
CA LEU A 212 -14.75 -0.99 -5.50
C LEU A 212 -15.90 -1.73 -4.79
N PRO A 213 -17.20 -1.53 -5.12
CA PRO A 213 -18.29 -2.29 -4.52
C PRO A 213 -18.13 -3.82 -4.64
N ASP A 214 -17.70 -4.32 -5.81
CA ASP A 214 -17.50 -5.76 -6.00
C ASP A 214 -16.31 -6.28 -5.19
N THR A 215 -15.26 -5.47 -5.07
CA THR A 215 -14.09 -5.76 -4.23
C THR A 215 -14.50 -5.83 -2.75
N ILE A 216 -15.34 -4.91 -2.27
CA ILE A 216 -15.89 -4.91 -0.90
C ILE A 216 -16.79 -6.14 -0.68
N ASN A 217 -17.65 -6.48 -1.64
CA ASN A 217 -18.50 -7.67 -1.55
C ASN A 217 -17.66 -8.96 -1.43
N THR A 218 -16.59 -9.06 -2.21
CA THR A 218 -15.64 -10.19 -2.15
C THR A 218 -14.98 -10.28 -0.77
N MET A 219 -14.51 -9.14 -0.23
CA MET A 219 -13.95 -9.08 1.11
C MET A 219 -14.94 -9.57 2.18
N GLN A 220 -16.20 -9.12 2.11
CA GLN A 220 -17.24 -9.51 3.06
C GLN A 220 -17.55 -11.01 3.00
N GLN A 221 -17.59 -11.61 1.80
CA GLN A 221 -17.78 -13.05 1.62
C GLN A 221 -16.62 -13.83 2.23
N ASN A 222 -15.38 -13.44 1.93
CA ASN A 222 -14.17 -14.06 2.46
C ASN A 222 -14.11 -13.98 3.99
N TYR A 223 -14.44 -12.82 4.55
CA TYR A 223 -14.46 -12.62 6.00
C TYR A 223 -15.51 -13.50 6.70
N ARG A 224 -16.72 -13.61 6.13
CA ARG A 224 -17.77 -14.51 6.67
C ARG A 224 -17.33 -15.98 6.63
N GLN A 225 -16.74 -16.43 5.53
CA GLN A 225 -16.26 -17.82 5.40
C GLN A 225 -15.18 -18.15 6.44
N ARG A 226 -14.26 -17.22 6.72
CA ARG A 226 -13.21 -17.40 7.75
C ARG A 226 -13.76 -17.46 9.18
N ARG A 227 -14.95 -16.90 9.45
CA ARG A 227 -15.59 -16.91 10.78
C ARG A 227 -16.58 -18.05 11.00
N LEU A 228 -16.99 -18.76 9.94
CA LEU A 228 -17.75 -19.99 10.12
C LEU A 228 -16.85 -20.98 10.86
N PRO A 229 -17.30 -21.59 11.98
CA PRO A 229 -16.55 -22.69 12.57
C PRO A 229 -16.37 -23.75 11.49
N ALA A 230 -15.16 -24.29 11.35
CA ALA A 230 -14.94 -25.47 10.53
C ALA A 230 -15.88 -26.54 11.07
N ILE A 231 -17.03 -26.75 10.40
CA ILE A 231 -17.88 -27.89 10.67
C ILE A 231 -17.05 -29.08 10.18
N HIS A 232 -16.25 -29.65 11.07
CA HIS A 232 -15.71 -30.97 10.86
C HIS A 232 -16.92 -31.88 10.67
N LEU A 233 -17.17 -32.26 9.42
CA LEU A 233 -18.00 -33.40 9.05
C LEU A 233 -17.30 -34.65 9.61
N TRP A 234 -17.47 -34.89 10.91
CA TRP A 234 -17.32 -36.21 11.48
C TRP A 234 -18.52 -37.01 10.99
N THR A 235 -18.34 -37.68 9.85
CA THR A 235 -19.13 -38.86 9.52
C THR A 235 -18.90 -39.87 10.65
N PRO A 236 -19.92 -40.29 11.41
CA PRO A 236 -19.75 -41.43 12.29
C PRO A 236 -19.56 -42.64 11.38
N CYS A 237 -18.37 -43.27 11.45
CA CYS A 237 -18.20 -44.61 10.91
C CYS A 237 -19.29 -45.49 11.50
N ALA A 238 -20.14 -46.02 10.63
CA ALA A 238 -21.10 -47.04 10.96
C ALA A 238 -20.35 -48.27 11.49
N ALA A 239 -20.96 -48.89 12.50
CA ALA A 239 -20.54 -50.12 13.15
C ALA A 239 -20.26 -51.25 12.15
N ILE A 240 -19.16 -51.97 12.37
CA ILE A 240 -19.06 -53.44 12.28
C ILE A 240 -18.08 -53.89 13.36
#